data_AF-A0A8J6YQ49-F1
#
_entry.id   AF-A0A8J6YQ49-F1
#
_cell.length_a   1.000
_cell.length_b   1.000
_cell.length_c   1.000
_cell.angle_alpha   90.00
_cell.angle_beta   90.00
_cell.angle_gamma   90.00
#
_symmetry.space_group_name_H-M   'P 1'
#
loop_
_entity.id
_entity.type
_entity.pdbx_description
1 polymer ?
#
loop_
_entity_poly.entity_id
_entity_poly.type
_entity_poly.pdbx_seq_one_letter_code
_entity_poly.pdbx_strand_id
1 'polypeptide(L)'
;MTDALRQPLSLAWPQRNLRGEETKQKTINMDRKQDQVWGIGSSQPSVTWDWEPITDYWKRLGYEPQRKPNCLEIETDTGHVIRDHGSRVEISGGPPTDQQIAQMVAAAKQRGCRDIRFFGS
;
A
#
# COMPACT_ATOMS: atom_id res chain seq x y z
N MET A 1 -20.42 -43.68 -53.02
CA MET A 1 -21.31 -42.53 -52.80
C MET A 1 -22.24 -42.88 -51.65
N THR A 2 -22.13 -42.21 -50.51
CA THR A 2 -23.24 -41.55 -49.77
C THR A 2 -22.74 -41.06 -48.41
N ASP A 3 -23.11 -39.82 -48.17
CA ASP A 3 -22.93 -38.98 -47.00
C ASP A 3 -23.79 -39.44 -45.80
N ALA A 4 -23.57 -38.78 -44.67
CA ALA A 4 -24.57 -38.37 -43.70
C ALA A 4 -24.70 -39.12 -42.34
N LEU A 5 -24.29 -38.38 -41.29
CA LEU A 5 -24.94 -38.17 -39.97
C LEU A 5 -24.71 -39.21 -38.85
N ARG A 6 -24.79 -38.92 -37.53
CA ARG A 6 -24.50 -37.79 -36.62
C ARG A 6 -24.88 -38.28 -35.20
N GLN A 7 -23.89 -38.53 -34.31
CA GLN A 7 -23.94 -38.51 -32.81
C GLN A 7 -24.84 -39.58 -32.08
N PRO A 8 -24.66 -39.91 -30.77
CA PRO A 8 -23.91 -39.20 -29.71
C PRO A 8 -22.86 -40.03 -28.94
N LEU A 9 -21.84 -39.35 -28.40
CA LEU A 9 -20.86 -39.91 -27.46
C LEU A 9 -21.43 -39.95 -26.05
N SER A 10 -21.63 -41.15 -25.53
CA SER A 10 -22.05 -41.41 -24.15
C SER A 10 -20.93 -41.08 -23.14
N LEU A 11 -21.35 -40.37 -22.10
CA LEU A 11 -20.75 -40.16 -20.79
C LEU A 11 -19.87 -41.30 -20.26
N ALA A 12 -18.66 -40.96 -19.80
CA ALA A 12 -18.06 -41.54 -18.59
C ALA A 12 -16.93 -40.62 -18.09
N TRP A 13 -17.24 -39.72 -17.16
CA TRP A 13 -16.24 -39.08 -16.29
C TRP A 13 -16.11 -39.91 -15.01
N PRO A 14 -14.90 -40.19 -14.50
CA PRO A 14 -14.76 -40.92 -13.25
C PRO A 14 -15.20 -40.05 -12.06
N GLN A 15 -16.18 -40.57 -11.31
CA GLN A 15 -16.58 -40.11 -9.99
C GLN A 15 -15.37 -40.05 -9.05
N ARG A 16 -15.03 -38.85 -8.57
CA ARG A 16 -14.16 -38.68 -7.40
C ARG A 16 -15.02 -38.33 -6.18
N ASN A 17 -14.85 -39.16 -5.16
CA ASN A 17 -15.58 -39.17 -3.90
C ASN A 17 -15.61 -37.81 -3.21
N LEU A 18 -16.80 -37.25 -3.02
CA LEU A 18 -17.07 -36.12 -2.13
C LEU A 18 -17.14 -36.64 -0.68
N ARG A 19 -15.99 -36.76 -0.03
CA ARG A 19 -15.91 -36.81 1.43
C ARG A 19 -14.61 -36.14 1.86
N GLY A 20 -14.72 -34.91 2.34
CA GLY A 20 -13.57 -34.11 2.72
C GLY A 20 -13.96 -32.70 3.12
N GLU A 21 -14.34 -32.57 4.38
CA GLU A 21 -14.07 -31.41 5.24
C GLU A 21 -14.74 -30.07 4.85
N GLU A 22 -15.80 -29.74 5.60
CA GLU A 22 -16.19 -28.37 5.89
C GLU A 22 -14.96 -27.61 6.40
N THR A 23 -14.29 -26.88 5.50
CA THR A 23 -13.34 -25.86 5.90
C THR A 23 -14.15 -24.72 6.46
N LYS A 24 -14.44 -24.80 7.77
CA LYS A 24 -14.88 -23.64 8.55
C LYS A 24 -13.86 -22.55 8.30
N GLN A 25 -14.23 -21.57 7.47
CA GLN A 25 -13.50 -20.32 7.34
C GLN A 25 -13.43 -19.72 8.75
N LYS A 26 -12.32 -19.97 9.44
CA LYS A 26 -11.90 -19.16 10.57
C LYS A 26 -11.70 -17.77 10.00
N THR A 27 -12.70 -16.92 10.16
CA THR A 27 -12.53 -15.48 10.05
C THR A 27 -11.43 -15.13 11.03
N ILE A 28 -10.23 -14.92 10.50
CA ILE A 28 -9.12 -14.38 11.26
C ILE A 28 -9.56 -12.95 11.52
N ASN A 29 -10.19 -12.70 12.68
CA ASN A 29 -10.23 -11.37 13.24
C ASN A 29 -8.77 -11.05 13.58
N MET A 30 -8.04 -10.59 12.56
CA MET A 30 -6.86 -9.79 12.80
C MET A 30 -7.37 -8.60 13.57
N ASP A 31 -7.11 -8.61 14.87
CA ASP A 31 -7.16 -7.44 15.72
C ASP A 31 -6.09 -6.49 15.17
N ARG A 32 -6.42 -5.82 14.05
CA ARG A 32 -5.69 -4.69 13.54
C ARG A 32 -5.94 -3.62 14.59
N LYS A 33 -5.11 -3.60 15.64
CA LYS A 33 -4.74 -2.33 16.27
C LYS A 33 -4.47 -1.42 15.08
N GLN A 34 -5.38 -0.49 14.81
CA GLN A 34 -5.15 0.51 13.80
C GLN A 34 -3.94 1.26 14.34
N ASP A 35 -2.76 0.97 13.79
CA ASP A 35 -1.59 1.77 14.06
C ASP A 35 -2.02 3.18 13.70
N GLN A 36 -2.10 4.04 14.72
CA GLN A 36 -2.55 5.41 14.56
C GLN A 36 -1.67 6.05 13.48
N VAL A 37 -2.32 6.50 12.40
CA VAL A 37 -1.65 7.08 11.23
C VAL A 37 -1.85 8.57 11.26
N TRP A 38 -0.74 9.29 11.20
CA TRP A 38 -0.71 10.73 11.01
C TRP A 38 -0.20 11.01 9.60
N GLY A 39 -0.64 12.11 9.01
CA GLY A 39 -0.19 12.41 7.66
C GLY A 39 -0.42 13.84 7.23
N ILE A 40 0.27 14.17 6.16
CA ILE A 40 0.26 15.45 5.50
C ILE A 40 0.04 15.21 4.02
N GLY A 41 -0.96 15.88 3.45
CA GLY A 41 -1.29 15.73 2.04
C GLY A 41 -1.59 17.05 1.36
N SER A 42 -1.31 17.08 0.05
CA SER A 42 -1.78 18.11 -0.85
C SER A 42 -3.21 17.86 -1.31
N SER A 43 -3.93 18.92 -1.68
CA SER A 43 -5.19 18.83 -2.43
C SER A 43 -4.97 18.43 -3.89
N GLN A 44 -3.74 18.56 -4.40
CA GLN A 44 -3.42 18.28 -5.79
C GLN A 44 -3.54 16.78 -6.10
N PRO A 45 -4.10 16.44 -7.28
CA PRO A 45 -4.25 15.05 -7.69
C PRO A 45 -2.89 14.34 -7.78
N SER A 46 -2.92 13.01 -7.64
CA SER A 46 -1.79 12.12 -7.86
C SER A 46 -1.24 12.30 -9.29
N VAL A 47 -0.23 13.14 -9.43
CA VAL A 47 0.63 13.15 -10.62
C VAL A 47 1.53 11.93 -10.55
N THR A 48 1.93 11.37 -11.69
CA THR A 48 3.07 10.45 -11.74
C THR A 48 4.29 11.18 -11.20
N TRP A 49 4.74 10.80 -10.01
CA TRP A 49 5.92 11.39 -9.41
C TRP A 49 7.18 10.77 -9.97
N ASP A 50 8.16 11.62 -10.24
CA ASP A 50 9.54 11.18 -10.35
C ASP A 50 10.01 10.76 -8.95
N TRP A 51 10.34 9.48 -8.79
CA TRP A 51 10.72 8.90 -7.51
C TRP A 51 12.17 9.19 -7.15
N GLU A 52 13.03 9.55 -8.10
CA GLU A 52 14.44 9.83 -7.83
C GLU A 52 14.60 11.08 -6.94
N PRO A 53 14.00 12.25 -7.24
CA PRO A 53 14.05 13.41 -6.35
C PRO A 53 13.46 13.16 -4.95
N ILE A 54 12.44 12.30 -4.85
CA ILE A 54 11.80 11.92 -3.57
C ILE A 54 12.76 11.02 -2.77
N THR A 55 13.41 10.07 -3.43
CA THR A 55 14.41 9.17 -2.82
C THR A 55 15.59 9.98 -2.29
N ASP A 56 16.13 10.90 -3.10
CA ASP A 56 17.26 11.74 -2.73
C ASP A 56 16.95 12.65 -1.54
N TYR A 57 15.71 13.14 -1.44
CA TYR A 57 15.28 13.92 -0.29
C TYR A 57 15.46 13.15 1.02
N TRP A 58 14.94 11.92 1.09
CA TRP A 58 15.04 11.12 2.32
C TRP A 58 16.47 10.67 2.60
N LYS A 59 17.25 10.34 1.57
CA LYS A 59 18.68 10.01 1.72
C LYS A 59 19.50 11.16 2.28
N ARG A 60 19.25 12.40 1.85
CA ARG A 60 19.93 13.59 2.42
C ARG A 60 19.63 13.80 3.90
N LEU A 61 18.50 13.30 4.39
CA LEU A 61 18.13 13.33 5.81
C LEU A 61 18.69 12.13 6.59
N GLY A 62 19.46 11.25 5.96
CA GLY A 62 20.08 10.08 6.59
C GLY A 62 19.19 8.84 6.61
N TYR A 63 18.07 8.84 5.90
CA TYR A 63 17.18 7.68 5.82
C TYR A 63 17.51 6.79 4.62
N GLU A 64 17.15 5.51 4.71
CA GLU A 64 17.28 4.54 3.61
C GLU A 64 15.89 4.13 3.07
N PRO A 65 15.31 4.93 2.16
CA PRO A 65 13.97 4.67 1.64
C PRO A 65 13.91 3.40 0.77
N GLN A 66 12.91 2.56 1.04
CA GLN A 66 12.62 1.36 0.27
C GLN A 66 11.49 1.61 -0.71
N ARG A 67 11.72 1.34 -2.01
CA ARG A 67 10.68 1.50 -3.03
C ARG A 67 9.62 0.40 -2.92
N LYS A 68 8.36 0.79 -2.73
CA LYS A 68 7.16 -0.06 -2.79
C LYS A 68 6.33 0.30 -4.03
N PRO A 69 5.26 -0.45 -4.39
CA PRO A 69 4.51 -0.17 -5.62
C PRO A 69 4.02 1.29 -5.78
N ASN A 70 3.59 1.94 -4.70
CA ASN A 70 2.96 3.26 -4.73
C ASN A 70 3.53 4.26 -3.70
N CYS A 71 4.63 3.93 -3.04
CA CYS A 71 5.31 4.83 -2.10
C CYS A 71 6.79 4.50 -1.94
N LEU A 72 7.50 5.36 -1.22
CA LEU A 72 8.69 5.01 -0.48
C LEU A 72 8.29 4.68 0.96
N GLU A 73 8.84 3.61 1.50
CA GLU A 73 8.72 3.26 2.92
C GLU A 73 10.05 3.57 3.61
N ILE A 74 9.99 4.30 4.72
CA ILE A 74 11.14 4.74 5.50
C ILE A 74 10.93 4.30 6.94
N GLU A 75 11.78 3.42 7.43
CA GLU A 75 11.84 3.07 8.84
C GLU A 75 12.64 4.14 9.59
N THR A 76 12.14 4.53 10.76
CA THR A 76 12.83 5.47 11.65
C THR A 76 13.41 4.71 12.83
N ASP A 77 14.48 5.24 13.43
CA ASP A 77 15.11 4.66 14.62
C ASP A 77 14.18 4.60 15.84
N THR A 78 13.07 5.35 15.80
CA THR A 78 12.06 5.42 16.85
C THR A 78 10.94 4.39 16.70
N GLY A 79 11.06 3.47 15.72
CA GLY A 79 10.03 2.45 15.44
C GLY A 79 8.84 2.97 14.63
N HIS A 80 8.84 4.24 14.23
CA HIS A 80 7.85 4.76 13.28
C HIS A 80 8.19 4.33 11.85
N VAL A 81 7.14 4.21 11.04
CA VAL A 81 7.24 3.97 9.60
C VAL A 81 6.64 5.16 8.87
N ILE A 82 7.46 5.86 8.08
CA ILE A 82 7.02 6.92 7.18
C ILE A 82 6.71 6.31 5.81
N ARG A 83 5.57 6.65 5.22
CA ARG A 83 5.20 6.30 3.85
C ARG A 83 5.03 7.55 3.02
N ASP A 84 5.85 7.67 1.98
CA ASP A 84 5.83 8.81 1.08
C ASP A 84 5.24 8.43 -0.28
N HIS A 85 4.05 8.94 -0.56
CA HIS A 85 3.31 8.75 -1.81
C HIS A 85 3.55 9.87 -2.84
N GLY A 86 4.49 10.79 -2.57
CA GLY A 86 4.76 11.97 -3.38
C GLY A 86 3.82 13.13 -3.05
N SER A 87 2.50 12.95 -3.26
CA SER A 87 1.47 13.95 -2.95
C SER A 87 1.02 13.95 -1.48
N ARG A 88 1.42 12.92 -0.74
CA ARG A 88 1.04 12.68 0.65
C ARG A 88 2.16 11.94 1.36
N VAL A 89 2.46 12.34 2.59
CA VAL A 89 3.39 11.66 3.47
C VAL A 89 2.64 11.24 4.73
N GLU A 90 2.77 9.97 5.10
CA GLU A 90 2.13 9.37 6.27
C GLU A 90 3.19 8.87 7.24
N ILE A 91 2.87 8.80 8.52
CA ILE A 91 3.69 8.22 9.56
C ILE A 91 2.80 7.41 10.51
N SER A 92 3.21 6.16 10.76
CA SER A 92 2.55 5.23 11.68
C SER A 92 3.54 4.77 12.76
N GLY A 93 3.04 4.21 13.86
CA GLY A 93 3.87 3.75 14.99
C GLY A 93 3.73 4.61 16.25
N GLY A 94 2.78 5.55 16.27
CA GLY A 94 2.52 6.46 17.38
C GLY A 94 2.39 7.91 16.93
N PRO A 95 2.20 8.85 17.88
CA PRO A 95 2.24 10.27 17.60
C PRO A 95 3.61 10.72 17.07
N PRO A 96 3.68 11.40 15.91
CA PRO A 96 4.92 11.89 15.36
C PRO A 96 5.50 13.01 16.22
N THR A 97 6.82 13.09 16.23
CA THR A 97 7.56 14.22 16.81
C THR A 97 7.46 15.46 15.92
N ASP A 98 7.65 16.65 16.50
CA ASP A 98 7.70 17.91 15.77
C ASP A 98 8.73 17.91 14.64
N GLN A 99 9.87 17.23 14.85
CA GLN A 99 10.90 17.07 13.82
C GLN A 99 10.41 16.25 12.63
N GLN A 100 9.74 15.11 12.88
CA GLN A 100 9.15 14.29 11.82
C GLN A 100 8.07 15.08 11.06
N ILE A 101 7.21 15.81 11.79
CA ILE A 101 6.22 16.69 11.18
C ILE A 101 6.89 17.73 10.28
N ALA A 102 7.96 18.39 10.76
CA ALA A 102 8.69 19.39 9.99
C ALA A 102 9.32 18.82 8.71
N GLN A 103 9.90 17.61 8.79
CA GLN A 103 10.44 16.90 7.63
C GLN A 103 9.34 16.53 6.62
N MET A 104 8.17 16.08 7.08
CA MET A 104 7.03 15.79 6.21
C MET A 104 6.50 17.05 5.51
N VAL A 105 6.40 18.18 6.23
CA VAL A 105 6.01 19.48 5.66
C VAL A 105 7.03 19.96 4.64
N ALA A 106 8.33 19.87 4.93
CA ALA A 106 9.39 20.29 4.02
C ALA A 106 9.39 19.46 2.73
N ALA A 107 9.18 18.15 2.84
CA ALA A 107 9.03 17.25 1.70
C ALA A 107 7.89 17.69 0.78
N ALA A 108 6.71 17.98 1.34
CA ALA A 108 5.56 18.44 0.57
C ALA A 108 5.81 19.81 -0.09
N LYS A 109 6.39 20.76 0.64
CA LYS A 109 6.71 22.10 0.11
C LYS A 109 7.73 22.05 -1.04
N GLN A 110 8.77 21.22 -0.93
CA GLN A 110 9.77 21.05 -1.99
C GLN A 110 9.15 20.58 -3.31
N ARG A 111 8.02 19.86 -3.25
CA ARG A 111 7.28 19.34 -4.41
C ARG A 111 6.23 20.31 -4.94
N GLY A 112 6.23 21.56 -4.44
CA GLY A 112 5.28 22.58 -4.88
C GLY A 112 3.87 22.41 -4.30
N CYS A 113 3.69 21.60 -3.25
CA CYS A 113 2.41 21.50 -2.56
C CYS A 113 2.12 22.84 -1.86
N ARG A 114 1.08 23.54 -2.33
CA ARG A 114 0.67 24.86 -1.80
C ARG A 114 -0.34 24.73 -0.68
N ASP A 115 -1.21 23.74 -0.77
CA ASP A 115 -2.19 23.42 0.26
C ASP A 115 -1.69 22.20 1.04
N ILE A 116 -1.56 22.34 2.35
CA ILE A 116 -1.06 21.29 3.23
C ILE A 116 -2.12 21.01 4.27
N ARG A 117 -2.64 19.78 4.31
CA ARG A 117 -3.64 19.34 5.27
C ARG A 117 -3.05 18.26 6.17
N PHE A 118 -3.22 18.45 7.46
CA PHE A 118 -2.86 17.46 8.48
C PHE A 118 -4.05 16.56 8.78
N PHE A 119 -3.77 15.28 8.99
CA PHE A 119 -4.75 14.32 9.49
C PHE A 119 -4.06 13.37 10.48
N GLY A 120 -4.83 12.85 11.43
CA GLY A 120 -4.39 11.92 12.46
C GLY A 120 -5.60 11.24 13.07
N SER A 121 -5.51 9.94 13.34
CA SER A 121 -6.58 9.12 13.92
C SER A 121 -6.20 8.56 15.27
#